data_AF-A0A822ELC2-F1
#
_entry.id   AF-A0A822ELC2-F1
#
_cell.length_a   1.000
_cell.length_b   1.000
_cell.length_c   1.000
_cell.angle_alpha   90.00
_cell.angle_beta   90.00
_cell.angle_gamma   90.00
#
_symmetry.space_group_name_H-M   'P 1'
#
loop_
_entity.id
_entity.type
_entity.pdbx_description
1 polymer ?
#
loop_
_entity_poly.entity_id
_entity_poly.type
_entity_poly.pdbx_seq_one_letter_code
_entity_poly.pdbx_strand_id
1 'polypeptide(L)' 'LYDRALSFGCKAIDFDCYDGLDEPIIKHADTLGNSYSFEAVLRNITPDLFKISP' A
#
# COMPACT_ATOMS: atom_id res chain seq x y z
N LEU A 1 4.12 5.02 3.83
CA LEU A 1 5.02 3.87 4.12
C LEU A 1 5.54 3.27 2.83
N TYR A 2 4.65 2.89 1.91
CA TYR A 2 5.00 2.37 0.59
C TYR A 2 5.90 3.32 -0.23
N ASP A 3 5.55 4.61 -0.38
CA ASP A 3 6.40 5.59 -1.10
C ASP A 3 7.82 5.64 -0.54
N ARG A 4 7.95 5.55 0.79
CA ARG A 4 9.25 5.53 1.46
C ARG A 4 10.02 4.25 1.17
N ALA A 5 9.36 3.09 1.21
CA ALA A 5 9.98 1.82 0.84
C ALA A 5 10.48 1.85 -0.62
N LEU A 6 9.64 2.33 -1.55
CA LEU A 6 10.01 2.51 -2.96
C LEU A 6 11.16 3.50 -3.12
N SER A 7 11.17 4.60 -2.36
CA SER A 7 12.24 5.59 -2.37
C SER A 7 13.60 5.03 -1.90
N PHE A 8 13.60 3.93 -1.15
CA PHE A 8 14.79 3.19 -0.75
C PHE A 8 15.17 2.07 -1.73
N GLY A 9 14.50 1.99 -2.88
CA GLY A 9 14.78 0.97 -3.89
C GLY A 9 14.14 -0.38 -3.59
N CYS A 10 13.18 -0.45 -2.66
CA CYS A 10 12.42 -1.68 -2.41
C CYS A 10 11.67 -2.11 -3.68
N LYS A 11 11.79 -3.39 -4.05
CA LYS A 11 11.21 -3.96 -5.29
C LYS A 11 9.99 -4.84 -5.06
N ALA A 12 9.77 -5.27 -3.83
CA ALA A 12 8.62 -6.06 -3.44
C ALA A 12 7.99 -5.42 -2.21
N ILE A 13 6.71 -5.09 -2.31
CA ILE A 13 5.90 -4.53 -1.22
C ILE A 13 4.69 -5.43 -1.02
N ASP A 14 4.21 -5.52 0.22
CA ASP A 14 3.12 -6.41 0.58
C ASP A 14 1.83 -5.64 0.87
N PHE A 15 0.70 -6.25 0.51
CA PHE A 15 -0.64 -5.71 0.71
C PHE A 15 -1.52 -6.72 1.43
N ASP A 16 -1.77 -6.46 2.70
CA ASP A 16 -2.70 -7.23 3.51
C ASP A 16 -4.15 -6.78 3.19
N CYS A 17 -4.71 -7.33 2.12
CA CYS A 17 -6.04 -6.98 1.61
C CYS A 17 -7.16 -7.65 2.41
N TYR A 18 -8.17 -6.88 2.79
CA TYR A 18 -9.39 -7.34 3.45
C TYR A 18 -10.63 -6.71 2.83
N ASP A 19 -11.78 -7.36 3.04
CA ASP A 19 -13.08 -6.80 2.74
C ASP A 19 -13.32 -5.52 3.59
N GLY A 20 -13.62 -4.42 2.92
CA GLY A 20 -14.20 -3.23 3.54
C GLY A 20 -15.72 -3.22 3.43
N LEU A 21 -16.35 -2.11 3.82
CA LEU A 21 -17.82 -1.99 3.75
C LEU A 21 -18.32 -2.04 2.29
N ASP A 22 -17.70 -1.23 1.43
CA ASP A 22 -18.06 -1.13 0.01
C ASP A 22 -16.88 -1.46 -0.92
N GLU A 23 -15.64 -1.24 -0.47
CA GLU A 23 -14.40 -1.36 -1.26
C GLU A 23 -13.30 -2.05 -0.43
N PRO A 24 -12.31 -2.71 -1.07
CA PRO A 24 -11.23 -3.38 -0.37
C PRO A 24 -10.34 -2.40 0.40
N ILE A 25 -9.91 -2.85 1.57
CA ILE A 25 -9.02 -2.10 2.46
C ILE A 25 -7.71 -2.86 2.70
N ILE A 26 -6.68 -2.13 3.08
CA ILE A 26 -5.40 -2.67 3.58
C ILE A 26 -5.36 -2.44 5.09
N LYS A 27 -5.16 -3.51 5.85
CA LYS A 27 -4.99 -3.46 7.30
C LYS A 27 -4.24 -4.70 7.80
N HIS A 28 -3.69 -4.62 8.99
CA HIS A 28 -3.21 -5.80 9.69
C HIS A 28 -4.38 -6.52 10.40
N ALA A 29 -4.56 -7.81 10.13
CA ALA A 29 -5.67 -8.60 10.68
C ALA A 29 -5.74 -8.52 12.21
N ASP A 30 -6.97 -8.52 12.74
CA ASP A 30 -7.27 -8.68 14.17
C ASP A 30 -6.47 -7.78 15.12
N THR A 31 -6.17 -6.56 14.66
CA THR A 31 -5.50 -5.53 15.46
C THR A 31 -6.27 -4.22 15.46
N LEU A 32 -5.91 -3.32 16.38
CA LEU A 32 -6.41 -1.94 16.45
C LEU A 32 -5.68 -1.00 15.49
N GLY A 33 -5.01 -1.55 14.47
CA GLY A 33 -4.30 -0.77 13.45
C GLY A 33 -5.26 0.01 12.57
N ASN A 34 -4.75 1.08 11.95
CA ASN A 34 -5.50 1.83 10.96
C ASN A 34 -5.79 0.96 9.73
N SER A 35 -6.93 1.23 9.09
CA SER A 35 -7.27 0.68 7.78
C SER A 35 -7.14 1.76 6.71
N TYR A 36 -6.68 1.36 5.52
CA TYR A 36 -6.47 2.27 4.40
C TYR A 36 -7.23 1.77 3.17
N SER A 37 -7.77 2.66 2.33
CA SER A 37 -8.35 2.26 1.05
C SER A 37 -7.28 1.65 0.15
N PHE A 38 -7.56 0.48 -0.41
CA PHE A 38 -6.66 -0.18 -1.35
C PHE A 38 -6.41 0.69 -2.60
N GLU A 39 -7.47 1.24 -3.18
CA GLU A 39 -7.39 2.13 -4.34
C GLU A 39 -6.52 3.37 -4.05
N ALA A 40 -6.75 4.02 -2.91
CA ALA A 40 -6.00 5.22 -2.53
C ALA A 40 -4.50 4.93 -2.39
N VAL A 41 -4.15 3.77 -1.81
CA VAL A 41 -2.75 3.35 -1.70
C VAL A 41 -2.14 3.14 -3.09
N LEU A 42 -2.81 2.41 -3.99
CA LEU A 42 -2.32 2.20 -5.36
C LEU A 42 -2.10 3.52 -6.11
N ARG A 43 -3.07 4.43 -6.05
CA ARG A 43 -2.97 5.75 -6.70
C ARG A 43 -1.78 6.55 -6.19
N ASN A 44 -1.48 6.47 -4.89
CA ASN A 44 -0.36 7.19 -4.30
C ASN A 44 1.01 6.60 -4.69
N ILE A 45 1.14 5.27 -4.78
CA ILE A 45 2.44 4.64 -5.04
C ILE A 45 2.79 4.54 -6.52
N THR A 46 1.79 4.52 -7.40
CA THR A 46 1.97 4.31 -8.85
C THR A 46 2.99 5.28 -9.47
N PRO A 47 2.99 6.59 -9.14
CA PRO A 47 3.99 7.53 -9.65
C PRO A 47 5.44 7.24 -9.20
N ASP A 48 5.63 6.53 -8.09
CA ASP A 48 6.95 6.28 -7.51
C ASP A 48 7.53 4.90 -7.86
N LEU A 49 6.77 3.99 -8.49
CA LEU A 49 7.16 2.59 -8.76
C LEU A 49 8.52 2.45 -9.48
N PHE A 50 8.81 3.34 -10.43
CA PHE A 50 10.01 3.29 -11.28
C PHE A 50 10.94 4.50 -11.08
N LYS A 51 10.69 5.30 -10.06
CA LYS A 51 11.40 6.57 -9.85
C LYS A 51 12.86 6.39 -9.45
N ILE A 52 13.14 5.38 -8.63
CA ILE A 52 14.50 5.08 -8.13
C ILE A 52 15.21 4.06 -9.01
N SER A 53 14.48 3.06 -9.49
CA SER A 53 15.02 2.05 -10.39
C SER A 53 13.89 1.55 -11.30
N PRO A 54 14.16 1.39 -12.61
CA PRO A 54 13.19 0.85 -13.56
C PRO A 54 12.84 -0.61 -13.26
#